data_AF-A0A9Q3IZF2-F1
#
_entry.id   AF-A0A9Q3IZF2-F1
#
_cell.length_a   1.000
_cell.length_b   1.000
_cell.length_c   1.000
_cell.angle_alpha   90.00
_cell.angle_beta   90.00
_cell.angle_gamma   90.00
#
_symmetry.space_group_name_H-M   'P 1'
#
loop_
_entity.id
_entity.type
_entity.pdbx_description
1 polymer ?
#
loop_
_entity_poly.entity_id
_entity_poly.type
_entity_poly.pdbx_seq_one_letter_code
_entity_poly.pdbx_strand_id
1 'polypeptide(L)'
;MLRWKIAIQEYRGNMTIVHKAGNIHKNADGLSRWTLPNTPENPAYVPTGAEPQIPIEGINITDVGTEFFEEVRESYKLDKNCHIITSLLDKDCKYSALANSLDDIWKTSYDNGRFHLFDGILYHSSKHTCFMVLCSRMLINTILLECHDNIYSGHLSEDRTMERIKTCSWWPSCRKDVIEYYHSCDRCQKANKATGKKFGLMIHIQEPSTP
;
A
#
# COMPACT_ATOMS: atom_id res chain seq x y z
N MET A 1 1.32 18.52 -10.07
CA MET A 1 1.57 18.59 -11.53
C MET A 1 2.45 17.47 -12.09
N LEU A 2 3.09 16.59 -11.27
CA LEU A 2 4.04 15.59 -11.77
C LEU A 2 3.40 14.31 -12.37
N ARG A 3 2.21 13.90 -11.89
CA ARG A 3 1.53 12.66 -12.31
C ARG A 3 1.25 12.59 -13.82
N TRP A 4 0.72 13.66 -14.39
CA TRP A 4 0.40 13.72 -15.82
C TRP A 4 1.64 13.68 -16.70
N LYS A 5 2.77 14.20 -16.21
CA LYS A 5 4.03 14.21 -16.96
C LYS A 5 4.58 12.79 -17.17
N ILE A 6 4.37 11.90 -16.21
CA ILE A 6 4.76 10.48 -16.28
C ILE A 6 3.85 9.73 -17.27
N ALA A 7 2.52 9.89 -17.14
CA ALA A 7 1.57 9.24 -18.06
C ALA A 7 1.74 9.68 -19.52
N ILE A 8 2.00 10.98 -19.76
CA ILE A 8 2.23 11.52 -21.11
C ILE A 8 3.58 11.03 -21.69
N GLN A 9 4.55 10.67 -20.83
CA GLN A 9 5.88 10.24 -21.26
C GLN A 9 5.84 8.93 -22.07
N GLU A 10 4.95 8.01 -21.71
CA GLU A 10 4.78 6.70 -22.39
C GLU A 10 4.42 6.86 -23.87
N TYR A 11 3.70 7.93 -24.24
CA TYR A 11 3.21 8.17 -25.59
C TYR A 11 4.09 9.11 -26.41
N ARG A 12 5.19 9.66 -25.84
CA ARG A 12 6.02 10.68 -26.51
C ARG A 12 6.66 10.22 -27.83
N GLY A 13 6.88 8.91 -28.00
CA GLY A 13 7.42 8.35 -29.24
C GLY A 13 6.40 8.26 -30.38
N ASN A 14 5.10 8.17 -30.06
CA ASN A 14 4.03 7.87 -31.02
C ASN A 14 2.88 8.90 -31.03
N MET A 15 3.01 10.04 -30.34
CA MET A 15 1.98 11.08 -30.33
C MET A 15 2.34 12.28 -31.22
N THR A 16 1.33 12.90 -31.83
CA THR A 16 1.46 14.18 -32.52
C THR A 16 0.68 15.24 -31.75
N ILE A 17 1.38 16.25 -31.23
CA ILE A 17 0.74 17.36 -30.51
C ILE A 17 0.25 18.38 -31.54
N VAL A 18 -1.06 18.48 -31.73
CA VAL A 18 -1.68 19.46 -32.62
C VAL A 18 -2.30 20.58 -31.79
N HIS A 19 -1.81 21.80 -31.98
CA HIS A 19 -2.38 22.99 -31.35
C HIS A 19 -3.76 23.32 -31.96
N LYS A 20 -4.75 23.59 -31.11
CA LYS A 20 -6.08 24.08 -31.50
C LYS A 20 -6.41 25.35 -30.72
N ALA A 21 -6.80 26.41 -31.42
CA ALA A 21 -7.11 27.69 -30.80
C ALA A 21 -8.31 27.57 -29.83
N GLY A 22 -8.23 28.23 -28.67
CA GLY A 22 -9.22 28.11 -27.59
C GLY A 22 -10.66 28.44 -27.97
N ASN A 23 -10.88 29.29 -28.99
CA ASN A 23 -12.22 29.65 -29.47
C ASN A 23 -12.94 28.50 -30.22
N ILE A 24 -12.20 27.45 -30.59
CA ILE A 24 -12.72 26.22 -31.23
C ILE A 24 -12.93 25.12 -30.16
N HIS A 25 -12.33 25.27 -28.97
CA HIS A 25 -12.53 24.37 -27.83
C HIS A 25 -13.86 24.64 -27.12
N LYS A 26 -14.99 24.33 -27.79
CA LYS A 26 -16.30 24.18 -27.12
C LYS A 26 -16.40 22.90 -26.30
N ASN A 27 -15.45 21.97 -26.46
CA ASN A 27 -15.33 20.71 -25.71
C ASN A 27 -14.58 20.90 -24.37
N ALA A 28 -14.87 21.97 -23.61
CA ALA A 28 -14.64 21.91 -22.18
C ALA A 28 -15.65 20.89 -21.64
N ASP A 29 -15.23 19.63 -21.62
CA ASP A 29 -16.11 18.49 -21.59
C ASP A 29 -16.63 18.21 -20.17
N GLY A 30 -17.96 18.26 -20.01
CA GLY A 30 -18.67 17.80 -18.82
C GLY A 30 -18.72 16.26 -18.69
N LEU A 31 -18.13 15.49 -19.61
CA LEU A 31 -18.17 14.02 -19.62
C LEU A 31 -17.15 13.34 -18.71
N SER A 32 -16.38 14.05 -17.87
CA SER A 32 -15.63 13.37 -16.80
C SER A 32 -16.54 12.77 -15.70
N ARG A 33 -17.87 12.92 -15.81
CA ARG A 33 -18.85 12.48 -14.81
C ARG A 33 -19.98 11.60 -15.37
N TRP A 34 -20.02 11.32 -16.67
CA TRP A 34 -21.04 10.43 -17.24
C TRP A 34 -20.44 9.04 -17.46
N THR A 35 -20.48 8.20 -16.43
CA THR A 35 -20.05 6.80 -16.55
C THR A 35 -20.92 6.10 -17.61
N LEU A 36 -20.29 5.61 -18.68
CA LEU A 36 -20.98 4.81 -19.68
C LEU A 36 -21.59 3.55 -19.02
N PRO A 37 -22.74 3.06 -19.51
CA PRO A 37 -23.30 1.79 -19.05
C PRO A 37 -22.28 0.67 -19.15
N ASN A 38 -22.25 -0.24 -18.17
CA ASN A 38 -21.37 -1.41 -18.17
C ASN A 38 -21.87 -2.48 -19.17
N THR A 39 -21.75 -2.15 -20.46
CA THR A 39 -22.17 -2.95 -21.62
C THR A 39 -20.92 -3.37 -22.41
N PRO A 40 -20.92 -4.48 -23.17
CA PRO A 40 -19.75 -4.94 -23.93
C PRO A 40 -19.15 -3.90 -24.90
N GLU A 41 -19.94 -2.91 -25.30
CA GLU A 41 -19.55 -1.80 -26.15
C GLU A 41 -18.74 -0.73 -25.40
N ASN A 42 -18.75 -0.74 -24.06
CA ASN A 42 -17.93 0.13 -23.22
C ASN A 42 -16.48 -0.38 -23.20
N PRO A 43 -15.48 0.44 -23.58
CA PRO A 43 -14.06 0.05 -23.50
C PRO A 43 -13.61 -0.36 -22.08
N ALA A 44 -14.31 0.11 -21.03
CA ALA A 44 -14.08 -0.25 -19.63
C ALA A 44 -15.09 -1.29 -19.10
N TYR A 45 -15.70 -2.09 -19.99
CA TYR A 45 -16.62 -3.16 -19.61
C TYR A 45 -15.98 -4.15 -18.63
N VAL A 46 -16.65 -4.40 -17.51
CA VAL A 46 -16.28 -5.42 -16.54
C VAL A 46 -17.39 -6.49 -16.50
N PRO A 47 -17.12 -7.75 -16.89
CA PRO A 47 -18.13 -8.81 -16.86
C PRO A 47 -18.74 -8.98 -15.47
N THR A 48 -20.07 -9.13 -15.40
CA THR A 48 -20.75 -9.41 -14.14
C THR A 48 -20.37 -10.81 -13.67
N GLY A 49 -19.64 -10.91 -12.56
CA GLY A 49 -19.14 -12.17 -12.02
C GLY A 49 -17.67 -12.47 -12.30
N ALA A 50 -16.95 -11.58 -13.00
CA ALA A 50 -15.49 -11.63 -13.00
C ALA A 50 -14.99 -11.39 -11.56
N GLU A 51 -14.19 -12.30 -11.03
CA GLU A 51 -13.50 -12.03 -9.78
C GLU A 51 -12.65 -10.77 -9.96
N PRO A 52 -12.75 -9.78 -9.05
CA PRO A 52 -11.92 -8.59 -9.15
C PRO A 52 -10.46 -9.05 -9.12
N GLN A 53 -9.73 -8.76 -10.20
CA GLN A 53 -8.28 -8.90 -10.17
C GLN A 53 -7.78 -7.91 -9.12
N ILE A 54 -7.33 -8.44 -7.97
CA ILE A 54 -6.75 -7.63 -6.91
C ILE A 54 -5.33 -7.30 -7.35
N PRO A 55 -5.02 -6.05 -7.72
CA PRO A 55 -3.66 -5.70 -8.11
C PRO A 55 -2.74 -5.91 -6.90
N ILE A 56 -1.62 -6.58 -7.15
CA ILE A 56 -0.50 -6.60 -6.21
C ILE A 56 0.18 -5.24 -6.37
N GLU A 57 -0.24 -4.27 -5.54
CA GLU A 57 0.33 -2.93 -5.46
C GLU A 57 1.69 -2.98 -4.74
N GLY A 58 2.63 -3.76 -5.29
CA GLY A 58 3.97 -3.85 -4.74
C GLY A 58 4.60 -2.47 -4.66
N ILE A 59 5.31 -2.18 -3.57
CA ILE A 59 6.33 -1.13 -3.66
C ILE A 59 7.26 -1.60 -4.77
N ASN A 60 7.47 -0.72 -5.76
CA ASN A 60 8.54 -0.90 -6.74
C ASN A 60 9.84 -0.68 -5.97
N ILE A 61 10.25 -1.68 -5.17
CA ILE A 61 11.53 -1.64 -4.47
C ILE A 61 12.54 -2.00 -5.54
N THR A 62 12.89 -1.01 -6.35
CA THR A 62 13.76 -1.13 -7.53
C THR A 62 15.14 -1.70 -7.22
N ASP A 63 15.52 -1.75 -5.93
CA ASP A 63 16.81 -2.19 -5.44
C ASP A 63 16.77 -3.50 -4.62
N VAL A 64 15.60 -4.13 -4.49
CA VAL A 64 15.50 -5.40 -3.76
C VAL A 64 15.80 -6.55 -4.72
N GLY A 65 17.04 -7.04 -4.62
CA GLY A 65 17.50 -8.19 -5.40
C GLY A 65 16.71 -9.45 -5.12
N THR A 66 16.87 -10.45 -6.00
CA THR A 66 16.29 -11.80 -5.85
C THR A 66 16.60 -12.44 -4.50
N GLU A 67 17.72 -12.06 -3.89
CA GLU A 67 18.17 -12.50 -2.56
C GLU A 67 17.13 -12.22 -1.46
N PHE A 68 16.43 -11.10 -1.51
CA PHE A 68 15.40 -10.77 -0.52
C PHE A 68 14.21 -11.73 -0.60
N PHE A 69 13.73 -12.03 -1.81
CA PHE A 69 12.62 -12.96 -1.97
C PHE A 69 13.01 -14.36 -1.51
N GLU A 70 14.27 -14.75 -1.72
CA GLU A 70 14.79 -16.00 -1.18
C GLU A 70 14.85 -15.98 0.35
N GLU A 71 15.33 -14.89 0.96
CA GLU A 71 15.31 -14.72 2.41
C GLU A 71 13.89 -14.77 3.00
N VAL A 72 12.91 -14.19 2.29
CA VAL A 72 11.48 -14.28 2.64
C VAL A 72 11.03 -15.74 2.64
N ARG A 73 11.32 -16.52 1.58
CA ARG A 73 10.95 -17.95 1.50
C ARG A 73 11.60 -18.77 2.62
N GLU A 74 12.88 -18.56 2.88
CA GLU A 74 13.58 -19.27 3.95
C GLU A 74 13.02 -18.91 5.33
N SER A 75 12.61 -17.65 5.54
CA SER A 75 12.01 -17.23 6.80
C SER A 75 10.71 -17.96 7.14
N TYR A 76 9.93 -18.37 6.13
CA TYR A 76 8.70 -19.13 6.36
C TYR A 76 8.94 -20.52 6.95
N LYS A 77 10.12 -21.11 6.77
CA LYS A 77 10.46 -22.41 7.39
C LYS A 77 10.69 -22.29 8.89
N LEU A 78 11.08 -21.10 9.36
CA LEU A 78 11.40 -20.83 10.77
C LEU A 78 10.17 -20.41 11.57
N ASP A 79 9.24 -19.70 10.95
CA ASP A 79 8.00 -19.27 11.61
C ASP A 79 6.92 -20.36 11.55
N LYS A 80 6.37 -20.72 12.72
CA LYS A 80 5.33 -21.76 12.85
C LYS A 80 4.12 -21.48 11.95
N ASN A 81 3.58 -20.26 11.97
CA ASN A 81 2.32 -19.95 11.29
C ASN A 81 2.52 -19.89 9.78
N CYS A 82 3.60 -19.24 9.32
CA CYS A 82 3.94 -19.17 7.89
C CYS A 82 4.25 -20.56 7.33
N HIS A 83 4.97 -21.40 8.07
CA HIS A 83 5.24 -22.77 7.65
C HIS A 83 3.96 -23.58 7.45
N ILE A 84 3.02 -23.48 8.41
CA ILE A 84 1.72 -24.15 8.34
C ILE A 84 0.93 -23.65 7.12
N ILE A 85 0.79 -22.33 6.95
CA ILE A 85 0.00 -21.76 5.84
C ILE A 85 0.63 -22.09 4.49
N THR A 86 1.95 -21.99 4.36
CA THR A 86 2.66 -22.37 3.13
C THR A 86 2.39 -23.84 2.82
N SER A 87 2.50 -24.73 3.81
CA SER A 87 2.24 -26.16 3.62
C SER A 87 0.79 -26.50 3.27
N LEU A 88 -0.17 -25.72 3.79
CA LEU A 88 -1.60 -25.86 3.51
C LEU A 88 -1.99 -25.35 2.12
N LEU A 89 -1.26 -24.38 1.57
CA LEU A 89 -1.55 -23.76 0.26
C LEU A 89 -0.71 -24.35 -0.88
N ASP A 90 0.50 -24.83 -0.62
CA ASP A 90 1.41 -25.42 -1.61
C ASP A 90 0.95 -26.81 -2.08
N LYS A 91 0.38 -27.56 -1.16
CA LYS A 91 -0.32 -28.80 -1.45
C LYS A 91 -1.79 -28.43 -1.48
N ASP A 92 -2.58 -28.93 -2.42
CA ASP A 92 -4.06 -28.96 -2.31
C ASP A 92 -4.53 -29.87 -1.14
N CYS A 93 -3.76 -29.92 -0.05
CA CYS A 93 -4.01 -30.65 1.18
C CYS A 93 -5.09 -29.92 1.96
N LYS A 94 -6.32 -30.40 1.80
CA LYS A 94 -7.48 -30.09 2.66
C LYS A 94 -7.35 -30.63 4.10
N TYR A 95 -6.14 -30.77 4.63
CA TYR A 95 -5.90 -31.29 5.99
C TYR A 95 -6.20 -30.20 7.02
N SER A 96 -7.49 -29.99 7.30
CA SER A 96 -7.99 -28.93 8.19
C SER A 96 -7.45 -29.00 9.62
N ALA A 97 -6.93 -30.16 10.06
CA ALA A 97 -6.42 -30.34 11.40
C ALA A 97 -5.20 -29.45 11.73
N LEU A 98 -4.31 -29.20 10.75
CA LEU A 98 -3.13 -28.34 10.95
C LEU A 98 -3.50 -26.87 11.14
N ALA A 99 -4.60 -26.43 10.54
CA ALA A 99 -5.08 -25.06 10.70
C ALA A 99 -5.42 -24.73 12.16
N ASN A 100 -5.81 -25.74 12.97
CA ASN A 100 -6.11 -25.53 14.39
C ASN A 100 -4.89 -25.19 15.25
N SER A 101 -3.67 -25.36 14.73
CA SER A 101 -2.42 -24.99 15.42
C SER A 101 -1.96 -23.55 15.15
N LEU A 102 -2.67 -22.83 14.27
CA LEU A 102 -2.42 -21.42 13.98
C LEU A 102 -2.83 -20.54 15.15
N ASP A 103 -2.09 -19.46 15.37
CA ASP A 103 -2.48 -18.46 16.37
C ASP A 103 -3.71 -17.67 15.89
N ASP A 104 -4.49 -17.12 16.83
CA ASP A 104 -5.83 -16.56 16.57
C ASP A 104 -5.93 -15.59 15.38
N ILE A 105 -4.97 -14.67 15.24
CA ILE A 105 -4.96 -13.66 14.15
C ILE A 105 -4.73 -14.35 12.79
N TRP A 106 -3.82 -15.33 12.75
CA TRP A 106 -3.51 -16.11 11.56
C TRP A 106 -4.66 -17.03 11.20
N LYS A 107 -5.22 -17.73 12.19
CA LYS A 107 -6.39 -18.61 12.01
C LYS A 107 -7.58 -17.87 11.45
N THR A 108 -7.92 -16.73 12.06
CA THR A 108 -9.03 -15.88 11.60
C THR A 108 -8.80 -15.41 10.16
N SER A 109 -7.58 -15.00 9.81
CA SER A 109 -7.28 -14.57 8.44
C SER A 109 -7.35 -15.73 7.45
N TYR A 110 -6.86 -16.90 7.83
CA TYR A 110 -6.89 -18.12 7.03
C TYR A 110 -8.33 -18.60 6.77
N ASP A 111 -9.17 -18.68 7.81
CA ASP A 111 -10.56 -19.12 7.68
C ASP A 111 -11.40 -18.18 6.80
N ASN A 112 -11.01 -16.90 6.74
CA ASN A 112 -11.61 -15.92 5.84
C ASN A 112 -11.03 -15.95 4.42
N GLY A 113 -10.20 -16.95 4.07
CA GLY A 113 -9.60 -17.09 2.74
C GLY A 113 -8.65 -15.95 2.36
N ARG A 114 -8.01 -15.31 3.35
CA ARG A 114 -7.19 -14.12 3.09
C ARG A 114 -5.78 -14.44 2.62
N PHE A 115 -5.30 -15.66 2.75
CA PHE A 115 -3.94 -16.02 2.34
C PHE A 115 -3.90 -16.66 0.96
N HIS A 116 -2.92 -16.24 0.17
CA HIS A 116 -2.65 -16.73 -1.17
C HIS A 116 -1.17 -17.06 -1.28
N LEU A 117 -0.83 -18.16 -1.94
CA LEU A 117 0.56 -18.55 -2.19
C LEU A 117 0.86 -18.36 -3.67
N PHE A 118 1.89 -17.59 -3.99
CA PHE A 118 2.32 -17.37 -5.37
C PHE A 118 3.84 -17.37 -5.43
N ASP A 119 4.42 -18.24 -6.26
CA ASP A 119 5.88 -18.40 -6.41
C ASP A 119 6.63 -18.62 -5.08
N GLY A 120 6.02 -19.41 -4.19
CA GLY A 120 6.55 -19.67 -2.84
C GLY A 120 6.45 -18.49 -1.87
N ILE A 121 5.87 -17.36 -2.29
CA ILE A 121 5.67 -16.17 -1.45
C ILE A 121 4.21 -16.12 -0.96
N LEU A 122 4.05 -15.92 0.35
CA LEU A 122 2.73 -15.76 0.95
C LEU A 122 2.27 -14.32 0.77
N TYR A 123 1.00 -14.17 0.37
CA TYR A 123 0.32 -12.90 0.29
C TYR A 123 -0.94 -12.90 1.16
N HIS A 124 -1.19 -11.77 1.81
CA HIS A 124 -2.41 -11.50 2.58
C HIS A 124 -3.29 -10.52 1.81
N SER A 125 -4.53 -10.92 1.54
CA SER A 125 -5.53 -10.14 0.84
C SER A 125 -6.41 -9.37 1.81
N SER A 126 -6.61 -8.10 1.47
CA SER A 126 -7.67 -7.25 1.98
C SER A 126 -8.73 -7.07 0.88
N LYS A 127 -9.76 -6.24 1.13
CA LYS A 127 -10.92 -6.08 0.23
C LYS A 127 -10.54 -5.77 -1.23
N HIS A 128 -9.46 -5.02 -1.46
CA HIS A 128 -9.09 -4.52 -2.79
C HIS A 128 -7.58 -4.59 -3.08
N THR A 129 -6.79 -5.20 -2.19
CA THR A 129 -5.33 -5.14 -2.23
C THR A 129 -4.71 -6.40 -1.66
N CYS A 130 -3.52 -6.76 -2.15
CA CYS A 130 -2.77 -7.93 -1.70
C CYS A 130 -1.37 -7.51 -1.23
N PHE A 131 -0.90 -8.10 -0.13
CA PHE A 131 0.32 -7.68 0.56
C PHE A 131 1.23 -8.87 0.85
N MET A 132 2.53 -8.73 0.65
CA MET A 132 3.48 -9.78 0.98
C MET A 132 3.53 -10.03 2.49
N VAL A 133 3.45 -11.29 2.90
CA VAL A 133 3.52 -11.68 4.32
C VAL A 133 4.98 -11.74 4.76
N LEU A 134 5.30 -11.09 5.87
CA LEU A 134 6.62 -11.13 6.50
C LEU A 134 6.52 -11.74 7.90
N CYS A 135 7.48 -12.60 8.27
CA CYS A 135 7.54 -13.19 9.60
C CYS A 135 8.89 -13.02 10.30
N SER A 136 9.98 -12.79 9.56
CA SER A 136 11.29 -12.48 10.17
C SER A 136 11.34 -11.03 10.63
N ARG A 137 11.85 -10.82 11.86
CA ARG A 137 12.08 -9.46 12.38
C ARG A 137 13.10 -8.68 11.54
N MET A 138 14.07 -9.37 10.93
CA MET A 138 15.04 -8.72 10.05
C MET A 138 14.36 -8.12 8.82
N LEU A 139 13.55 -8.91 8.12
CA LEU A 139 12.79 -8.46 6.95
C LEU A 139 11.80 -7.34 7.29
N ILE A 140 11.11 -7.45 8.43
CA ILE A 140 10.21 -6.41 8.93
C ILE A 140 10.98 -5.10 9.14
N ASN A 141 12.14 -5.14 9.79
CA ASN A 141 12.96 -3.95 10.00
C ASN A 141 13.45 -3.34 8.69
N THR A 142 13.84 -4.17 7.71
CA THR A 142 14.22 -3.70 6.37
C THR A 142 13.09 -2.93 5.71
N ILE A 143 11.86 -3.46 5.75
CA ILE A 143 10.70 -2.78 5.17
C ILE A 143 10.32 -1.51 5.94
N LEU A 144 10.45 -1.50 7.27
CA LEU A 144 10.23 -0.29 8.07
C LEU A 144 11.24 0.81 7.69
N LEU A 145 12.52 0.46 7.55
CA LEU A 145 13.58 1.36 7.11
C LEU A 145 13.30 1.91 5.71
N GLU A 146 12.96 1.05 4.76
CA GLU A 146 12.64 1.45 3.39
C GLU A 146 11.41 2.37 3.32
N CYS A 147 10.38 2.07 4.11
CA CYS A 147 9.15 2.86 4.11
C CYS A 147 9.27 4.19 4.87
N HIS A 148 10.22 4.32 5.81
CA HIS A 148 10.35 5.50 6.66
C HIS A 148 11.61 6.34 6.37
N ASP A 149 12.79 5.72 6.39
CA ASP A 149 14.10 6.39 6.36
C ASP A 149 14.67 6.57 4.95
N ASN A 150 14.15 5.82 3.96
CA ASN A 150 14.59 5.98 2.58
C ASN A 150 14.48 7.45 2.15
N ILE A 151 15.45 7.93 1.37
CA ILE A 151 15.53 9.30 0.86
C ILE A 151 14.25 9.71 0.11
N TYR A 152 13.56 8.75 -0.53
CA TYR A 152 12.29 8.95 -1.21
C TYR A 152 11.07 8.86 -0.29
N SER A 153 11.24 8.36 0.93
CA SER A 153 10.22 8.29 1.97
C SER A 153 10.17 9.56 2.80
N GLY A 154 11.32 10.16 3.10
CA GLY A 154 11.38 11.49 3.70
C GLY A 154 10.81 11.57 5.12
N HIS A 155 10.94 10.50 5.91
CA HIS A 155 10.48 10.46 7.31
C HIS A 155 9.00 10.81 7.47
N LEU A 156 8.16 10.11 6.73
CA LEU A 156 6.70 10.28 6.78
C LEU A 156 6.18 10.16 8.21
N SER A 157 5.04 10.83 8.48
CA SER A 157 4.31 10.64 9.74
C SER A 157 3.93 9.18 9.96
N GLU A 158 3.59 8.81 11.20
CA GLU A 158 3.14 7.47 11.56
C GLU A 158 2.06 6.94 10.61
N ASP A 159 0.98 7.70 10.42
CA ASP A 159 -0.15 7.30 9.57
C ASP A 159 0.27 7.11 8.10
N ARG A 160 1.12 7.99 7.58
CA ARG A 160 1.61 7.93 6.20
C ARG A 160 2.58 6.77 5.98
N THR A 161 3.41 6.47 6.97
CA THR A 161 4.29 5.30 6.97
C THR A 161 3.45 4.03 7.00
N MET A 162 2.40 3.99 7.82
CA MET A 162 1.46 2.86 7.86
C MET A 162 0.73 2.69 6.52
N GLU A 163 0.26 3.77 5.89
CA GLU A 163 -0.37 3.73 4.57
C GLU A 163 0.57 3.12 3.52
N ARG A 164 1.85 3.47 3.55
CA ARG A 164 2.87 2.96 2.63
C ARG A 164 3.17 1.48 2.87
N ILE A 165 3.31 1.06 4.12
CA ILE A 165 3.55 -0.37 4.44
C ILE A 165 2.36 -1.22 4.04
N LYS A 166 1.14 -0.69 4.24
CA LYS A 166 -0.11 -1.29 3.76
C LYS A 166 -0.23 -1.31 2.24
N THR A 167 0.76 -0.92 1.44
CA THR A 167 0.75 -1.24 0.00
C THR A 167 1.57 -2.49 -0.29
N CYS A 168 2.68 -2.72 0.44
CA CYS A 168 3.59 -3.82 0.12
C CYS A 168 3.49 -5.05 1.03
N SER A 169 3.20 -4.89 2.32
CA SER A 169 3.52 -5.93 3.31
C SER A 169 2.51 -6.05 4.43
N TRP A 170 2.44 -7.25 5.01
CA TRP A 170 1.54 -7.59 6.10
C TRP A 170 2.22 -8.49 7.14
N TRP A 171 1.93 -8.22 8.42
CA TRP A 171 2.21 -9.09 9.55
C TRP A 171 1.29 -8.72 10.74
N PRO A 172 1.04 -9.61 11.72
CA PRO A 172 0.03 -9.39 12.77
C PRO A 172 0.25 -8.13 13.61
N SER A 173 1.50 -7.83 13.97
CA SER A 173 1.87 -6.68 14.81
C SER A 173 2.22 -5.41 14.02
N CYS A 174 1.88 -5.34 12.72
CA CYS A 174 2.31 -4.26 11.82
C CYS A 174 2.10 -2.86 12.38
N ARG A 175 0.89 -2.53 12.83
CA ARG A 175 0.61 -1.19 13.40
C ARG A 175 1.47 -0.89 14.63
N LYS A 176 1.66 -1.87 15.51
CA LYS A 176 2.45 -1.69 16.74
C LYS A 176 3.92 -1.44 16.38
N ASP A 177 4.46 -2.23 15.46
CA ASP A 177 5.86 -2.11 15.05
C ASP A 177 6.13 -0.78 14.34
N VAL A 178 5.18 -0.28 13.52
CA VAL A 178 5.28 1.04 12.88
C VAL A 178 5.29 2.17 13.90
N ILE A 179 4.43 2.10 14.92
CA ILE A 179 4.38 3.09 16.01
C ILE A 179 5.71 3.10 16.77
N GLU A 180 6.19 1.93 17.17
CA GLU A 180 7.45 1.79 17.90
C GLU A 180 8.64 2.30 17.08
N TYR A 181 8.67 2.00 15.79
CA TYR A 181 9.69 2.48 14.87
C TYR A 181 9.66 4.01 14.71
N TYR A 182 8.47 4.59 14.52
CA TYR A 182 8.32 6.05 14.45
C TYR A 182 8.81 6.74 15.72
N HIS A 183 8.50 6.19 16.90
CA HIS A 183 8.93 6.74 18.18
C HIS A 183 10.44 6.58 18.45
N SER A 184 11.10 5.59 17.84
CA SER A 184 12.55 5.43 17.94
C SER A 184 13.33 6.31 16.97
N CYS A 185 12.69 6.88 15.95
CA CYS A 185 13.33 7.74 14.96
C CYS A 185 13.72 9.12 15.52
N ASP A 186 15.00 9.31 15.83
CA ASP A 186 15.55 10.56 16.37
C ASP A 186 15.26 11.79 15.49
N ARG A 187 15.28 11.65 14.16
CA ARG A 187 15.01 12.76 13.22
C ARG A 187 13.57 13.25 13.36
N CYS A 188 12.60 12.33 13.38
CA CYS A 188 11.20 12.63 13.61
C CYS A 188 10.97 13.24 15.00
N GLN A 189 11.56 12.63 16.03
CA GLN A 189 11.40 13.10 17.41
C GLN A 189 12.02 14.48 17.65
N LYS A 190 13.03 14.88 16.88
CA LYS A 190 13.60 16.24 16.92
C LYS A 190 12.77 17.25 16.12
N ALA A 191 12.32 16.87 14.91
CA ALA A 191 11.55 17.75 14.03
C ALA A 191 10.15 18.06 14.58
N ASN A 192 9.48 17.07 15.18
CA ASN A 192 8.10 17.19 15.66
C ASN A 192 7.99 17.61 17.13
N LYS A 193 9.07 18.12 17.74
CA LYS A 193 8.96 18.74 19.07
C LYS A 193 8.00 19.91 18.98
N ALA A 194 7.04 19.97 19.91
CA ALA A 194 6.12 21.08 20.03
C ALA A 194 6.92 22.38 20.23
N THR A 195 7.11 23.11 19.14
CA THR A 195 7.89 24.34 19.12
C THR A 195 6.90 25.48 19.17
N GLY A 196 6.37 25.74 20.37
CA GLY A 196 5.42 26.82 20.59
C GLY A 196 5.34 27.17 22.07
N LYS A 197 5.32 28.48 22.38
CA LYS A 197 4.74 28.94 23.64
C LYS A 197 3.28 28.46 23.66
N LYS A 198 2.71 28.17 24.84
CA LYS A 198 1.28 27.86 24.98
C LYS A 198 0.50 28.85 24.11
N PHE A 199 -0.42 28.32 23.27
CA PHE A 199 -1.29 29.18 22.47
C PHE A 199 -1.85 30.27 23.40
N GLY A 200 -1.67 31.53 22.99
CA GLY A 200 -2.24 32.65 23.75
C GLY A 200 -3.75 32.47 23.87
N LEU A 201 -4.35 33.09 24.89
CA LEU A 201 -5.80 33.14 24.97
C LEU A 201 -6.36 33.77 23.69
N MET A 202 -7.49 33.25 23.19
CA MET A 202 -8.18 33.79 22.03
C MET A 202 -8.48 35.27 22.29
N ILE A 203 -7.84 36.16 21.52
CA ILE A 203 -8.04 37.60 21.65
C ILE A 203 -9.15 38.01 20.69
N HIS A 204 -10.20 38.63 21.21
CA HIS A 204 -11.24 39.24 20.38
C HIS A 204 -10.64 40.42 19.61
N ILE A 205 -10.55 40.31 18.28
CA ILE A 205 -10.14 41.40 17.41
C ILE A 205 -11.33 42.36 17.28
N GLN A 206 -11.13 43.64 17.56
CA GLN A 206 -12.19 44.63 17.32
C GLN A 206 -12.40 44.79 15.81
N GLU A 207 -13.64 44.73 15.37
CA GLU A 207 -13.99 44.98 13.97
C GLU A 207 -13.59 46.41 13.58
N PRO A 208 -12.96 46.60 12.41
CA PRO A 208 -12.58 47.94 11.95
C PRO A 208 -13.83 48.80 11.79
N SER A 209 -13.80 49.98 12.39
CA SER A 209 -14.94 50.91 12.49
C SER A 209 -15.10 51.82 11.27
N THR A 210 -14.22 51.70 10.28
CA THR A 210 -14.27 52.49 9.04
C THR A 210 -13.84 51.65 7.83
N PRO A 211 -14.49 51.84 6.67
CA PRO A 211 -14.16 51.15 5.42
C PRO A 211 -12.80 51.56 4.85
#